data_AF-A0A4R5CSQ7-F1
#
_entry.id   AF-A0A4R5CSQ7-F1
#
_cell.length_a   1.000
_cell.length_b   1.000
_cell.length_c   1.000
_cell.angle_alpha   90.00
_cell.angle_beta   90.00
_cell.angle_gamma   90.00
#
_symmetry.space_group_name_H-M   'P 1'
#
loop_
_entity.id
_entity.type
_entity.pdbx_description
1 polymer ?
#
loop_
_entity_poly.entity_id
_entity_poly.type
_entity_poly.pdbx_seq_one_letter_code
_entity_poly.pdbx_strand_id
1 'polypeptide(L)'
;MKKSLLLLIFLFCFISHNIYSQLASEYIADKNQDSYVSVDVLKTYERVSDKGYKSIDMLKKLANASFFNSNFIEAAKWYDQLFSMTSDFETVYYYRYAQSLKSVNNPKKADEMMKIFIEKSK
;
A
#
# COMPACT_ATOMS: atom_id res chain seq x y z
N MET A 1 -50.75 18.90 16.65
CA MET A 1 -49.70 17.92 17.04
C MET A 1 -48.85 17.44 15.85
N LYS A 2 -49.43 17.02 14.72
CA LYS A 2 -48.66 16.54 13.54
C LYS A 2 -47.74 17.59 12.88
N LYS A 3 -48.13 18.88 12.85
CA LYS A 3 -47.28 19.98 12.31
C LYS A 3 -46.07 20.30 13.19
N SER A 4 -46.19 20.10 14.52
CA SER A 4 -45.06 20.24 15.46
C SER A 4 -44.08 19.06 15.36
N LEU A 5 -44.60 17.86 15.08
CA LEU A 5 -43.78 16.66 14.84
C LEU A 5 -42.98 16.75 13.53
N LEU A 6 -43.55 17.34 12.48
CA LEU A 6 -42.85 17.59 11.20
C LEU A 6 -41.73 18.65 11.33
N LEU A 7 -41.93 19.64 12.20
CA LEU A 7 -40.92 20.67 12.51
C LEU A 7 -39.72 20.09 13.27
N LEU A 8 -39.94 19.06 14.08
CA LEU A 8 -38.89 18.36 14.84
C LEU A 8 -38.00 17.48 13.94
N ILE A 9 -38.56 16.90 12.88
CA ILE A 9 -37.83 16.06 11.91
C ILE A 9 -36.94 16.91 10.99
N PHE A 10 -37.37 18.13 10.64
CA PHE A 10 -36.57 19.06 9.82
C PHE A 10 -35.34 19.60 10.58
N LEU A 11 -35.42 19.69 11.91
CA LEU A 11 -34.33 20.18 12.75
C LEU A 11 -33.17 19.16 12.91
N PHE A 12 -33.43 17.87 12.66
CA PHE A 12 -32.43 16.81 12.81
C PHE A 12 -31.52 16.64 11.59
N CYS A 13 -31.86 17.23 10.43
CA CYS A 13 -31.08 17.12 9.19
C CYS A 13 -29.87 18.08 9.10
N PHE A 14 -29.63 18.95 10.09
CA PHE A 14 -28.53 19.94 10.04
C PHE A 14 -27.29 19.58 10.87
N ILE A 15 -27.23 18.41 11.53
CA ILE A 15 -26.12 18.06 12.44
C ILE A 15 -24.97 17.31 11.75
N SER A 16 -25.14 16.95 10.48
CA SER A 16 -24.08 16.33 9.68
C SER A 16 -23.56 17.36 8.69
N HIS A 17 -22.47 18.04 9.05
CA HIS A 17 -21.33 18.44 8.21
C HIS A 17 -20.50 19.48 8.98
N ASN A 18 -19.43 19.03 9.64
CA ASN A 18 -18.21 19.80 9.92
C ASN A 18 -17.16 18.81 10.45
N ILE A 19 -16.66 17.96 9.56
CA ILE A 19 -15.35 17.31 9.73
C ILE A 19 -14.33 18.43 9.55
N TYR A 20 -13.97 19.11 10.63
CA TYR A 20 -12.73 19.87 10.67
C TYR A 20 -11.66 18.91 11.17
N SER A 21 -10.77 18.51 10.26
CA SER A 21 -9.46 17.98 10.64
C SER A 21 -8.85 18.91 11.67
N GLN A 22 -8.55 18.41 12.87
CA GLN A 22 -7.64 19.12 13.75
C GLN A 22 -6.29 19.15 13.03
N LEU A 23 -5.93 20.29 12.44
CA LEU A 23 -4.53 20.65 12.38
C LEU A 23 -4.10 20.71 13.84
N ALA A 24 -3.44 19.65 14.30
CA ALA A 24 -2.72 19.71 15.56
C ALA A 24 -1.75 20.88 15.42
N SER A 25 -2.03 21.98 16.11
CA SER A 25 -1.06 23.05 16.27
C SER A 25 0.18 22.40 16.86
N GLU A 26 1.27 22.39 16.11
CA GLU A 26 2.60 22.07 16.63
C GLU A 26 2.86 23.01 17.79
N TYR A 27 2.60 22.51 19.00
CA TYR A 27 3.28 23.01 20.16
C TYR A 27 4.71 22.53 19.99
N ILE A 28 5.59 23.43 19.52
CA ILE A 28 7.04 23.27 19.64
C ILE A 28 7.32 23.30 21.14
N ALA A 29 7.08 22.17 21.81
CA ALA A 29 7.73 21.86 23.04
C ALA A 29 9.19 21.68 22.66
N ASP A 30 10.00 22.67 22.99
CA ASP A 30 11.44 22.53 23.18
C ASP A 30 11.65 21.45 24.25
N LYS A 31 11.62 20.20 23.78
CA LYS A 31 11.86 19.02 24.56
C LYS A 31 13.00 18.37 23.83
N ASN A 32 14.12 18.24 24.54
CA ASN A 32 15.20 17.33 24.24
C ASN A 32 14.64 15.89 24.11
N GLN A 33 13.91 15.64 23.02
CA GLN A 33 13.58 14.34 22.52
C GLN A 33 14.89 13.88 21.90
N ASP A 34 15.52 12.91 22.53
CA ASP A 34 16.50 12.06 21.86
C ASP A 34 16.02 11.88 20.42
N SER A 35 16.79 12.39 19.46
CA SER A 35 16.41 12.37 18.05
C SER A 35 16.42 10.92 17.61
N TYR A 36 15.32 10.20 17.84
CA TYR A 36 15.08 8.94 17.19
C TYR A 36 14.97 9.28 15.72
N VAL A 37 16.05 9.03 14.97
CA VAL A 37 16.02 9.02 13.52
C VAL A 37 14.95 8.00 13.17
N SER A 38 13.79 8.46 12.72
CA SER A 38 12.76 7.58 12.20
C SER A 38 13.37 6.92 10.96
N VAL A 39 13.77 5.67 11.11
CA VAL A 39 14.34 4.89 10.02
C VAL A 39 13.18 4.50 9.12
N ASP A 40 13.11 5.12 7.95
CA ASP A 40 12.24 4.65 6.88
C ASP A 40 12.73 3.26 6.45
N VAL A 41 12.00 2.25 6.91
CA VAL A 41 12.34 0.84 6.72
C VAL A 41 12.36 0.50 5.23
N LEU A 42 11.46 1.07 4.42
CA LEU A 42 11.42 0.81 2.99
C LEU A 42 12.67 1.41 2.31
N LYS A 43 13.01 2.67 2.59
CA LYS A 43 14.25 3.27 2.06
C LYS A 43 15.50 2.55 2.52
N THR A 44 15.49 2.00 3.73
CA THR A 44 16.60 1.18 4.23
C THR A 44 16.71 -0.13 3.47
N TYR A 45 15.59 -0.79 3.21
CA TYR A 45 15.54 -2.00 2.39
C TYR A 45 15.95 -1.76 0.94
N GLU A 46 15.53 -0.66 0.32
CA GLU A 46 15.98 -0.27 -1.02
C GLU A 46 17.50 -0.15 -1.05
N ARG A 47 18.08 0.64 -0.13
CA ARG A 47 19.54 0.85 -0.05
C ARG A 47 20.32 -0.43 0.19
N VAL A 48 19.79 -1.34 1.00
CA VAL A 48 20.44 -2.63 1.31
C VAL A 48 20.31 -3.60 0.13
N SER A 49 19.17 -3.60 -0.57
CA SER A 49 18.93 -4.38 -1.79
C SER A 49 19.81 -3.93 -2.95
N ASP A 50 20.04 -2.62 -3.09
CA ASP A 50 20.96 -2.04 -4.08
C ASP A 50 22.42 -2.45 -3.84
N LYS A 51 22.77 -2.80 -2.60
CA LYS A 51 24.07 -3.41 -2.23
C LYS A 51 24.13 -4.92 -2.44
N GLY A 52 23.07 -5.53 -2.98
CA GLY A 52 22.97 -6.96 -3.26
C GLY A 52 22.42 -7.82 -2.12
N TYR A 53 22.12 -7.23 -0.95
CA TYR A 53 21.56 -7.97 0.18
C TYR A 53 20.05 -8.06 0.06
N LYS A 54 19.53 -9.27 -0.18
CA LYS A 54 18.11 -9.50 -0.41
C LYS A 54 17.60 -10.63 0.48
N SER A 55 16.40 -10.44 1.02
CA SER A 55 15.64 -11.50 1.67
C SER A 55 14.22 -11.50 1.13
N ILE A 56 13.54 -12.65 1.24
CA ILE A 56 12.15 -12.79 0.79
C ILE A 56 11.25 -11.77 1.51
N ASP A 57 11.37 -11.63 2.84
CA ASP A 57 10.56 -10.68 3.62
C ASP A 57 10.80 -9.22 3.19
N MET A 58 12.06 -8.85 2.95
CA MET A 58 12.44 -7.52 2.47
C MET A 58 11.79 -7.22 1.12
N LEU A 59 11.91 -8.14 0.16
CA LEU A 59 11.34 -7.98 -1.17
C LEU A 59 9.80 -8.00 -1.15
N LYS A 60 9.16 -8.81 -0.27
CA LYS A 60 7.70 -8.77 -0.06
C LYS A 60 7.25 -7.37 0.40
N LYS A 61 7.96 -6.77 1.35
CA LYS A 61 7.64 -5.43 1.88
C LYS A 61 7.82 -4.35 0.83
N LEU A 62 8.93 -4.37 0.09
CA LEU A 62 9.19 -3.44 -1.01
C LEU A 62 8.13 -3.54 -2.11
N ALA A 63 7.88 -4.76 -2.63
CA ALA A 63 6.93 -4.97 -3.72
C ALA A 63 5.49 -4.59 -3.33
N ASN A 64 5.05 -4.96 -2.12
CA ASN A 64 3.72 -4.60 -1.64
C ASN A 64 3.59 -3.09 -1.43
N ALA A 65 4.57 -2.44 -0.82
CA ALA A 65 4.53 -0.99 -0.61
C ALA A 65 4.45 -0.25 -1.96
N SER A 66 5.28 -0.61 -2.93
CA SER A 66 5.22 -0.03 -4.28
C SER A 66 3.86 -0.28 -4.95
N PHE A 67 3.31 -1.49 -4.84
CA PHE A 67 2.01 -1.84 -5.42
C PHE A 67 0.87 -1.02 -4.82
N PHE A 68 0.80 -0.93 -3.48
CA PHE A 68 -0.26 -0.19 -2.78
C PHE A 68 -0.13 1.32 -2.96
N ASN A 69 1.09 1.82 -3.19
CA ASN A 69 1.33 3.21 -3.58
C ASN A 69 1.09 3.48 -5.08
N SER A 70 0.53 2.51 -5.83
CA SER A 70 0.31 2.58 -7.28
C SER A 70 1.58 2.82 -8.11
N ASN A 71 2.76 2.65 -7.52
CA ASN A 71 4.02 2.68 -8.25
C ASN A 71 4.27 1.30 -8.86
N PHE A 72 3.50 0.97 -9.89
CA PHE A 72 3.51 -0.35 -10.52
C PHE A 72 4.82 -0.68 -11.26
N ILE A 73 5.56 0.32 -11.71
CA ILE A 73 6.88 0.13 -12.32
C ILE A 73 7.85 -0.40 -11.27
N GLU A 74 7.92 0.27 -10.10
CA GLU A 74 8.78 -0.17 -9.00
C GLU A 74 8.29 -1.50 -8.39
N ALA A 75 6.98 -1.69 -8.31
CA ALA A 75 6.39 -2.96 -7.87
C ALA A 75 6.81 -4.12 -8.80
N ALA A 76 6.78 -3.91 -10.12
CA ALA A 76 7.21 -4.92 -11.09
C ALA A 76 8.68 -5.31 -10.88
N LYS A 77 9.56 -4.32 -10.63
CA LYS A 77 10.98 -4.56 -10.31
C LYS A 77 11.14 -5.42 -9.05
N TRP A 78 10.45 -5.09 -7.96
CA TRP A 78 10.59 -5.84 -6.70
C TRP A 78 9.94 -7.23 -6.76
N TYR A 79 8.77 -7.35 -7.40
CA TYR A 79 8.16 -8.67 -7.62
C TYR A 79 9.04 -9.55 -8.51
N ASP A 80 9.67 -9.02 -9.55
CA ASP A 80 10.57 -9.81 -10.39
C ASP A 80 11.74 -10.40 -9.58
N GLN A 81 12.34 -9.59 -8.70
CA GLN A 81 13.35 -10.08 -7.78
C GLN A 81 12.79 -11.09 -6.77
N LEU A 82 11.60 -10.84 -6.22
CA LEU A 82 10.95 -11.75 -5.27
C LEU A 82 10.71 -13.13 -5.89
N PHE A 83 10.12 -13.16 -7.10
CA PHE A 83 9.82 -14.38 -7.85
C PHE A 83 11.07 -15.06 -8.42
N SER A 84 12.22 -14.38 -8.47
CA SER A 84 13.51 -15.01 -8.79
C SER A 84 14.10 -15.82 -7.63
N MET A 85 13.68 -15.56 -6.39
CA MET A 85 14.15 -16.31 -5.22
C MET A 85 13.38 -17.62 -5.00
N THR A 86 12.08 -17.58 -5.24
CA THR A 86 11.18 -18.72 -5.14
C THR A 86 9.86 -18.35 -5.80
N SER A 87 9.02 -19.34 -6.09
CA SER A 87 7.64 -19.15 -6.54
C SER A 87 6.62 -19.66 -5.53
N ASP A 88 7.02 -20.03 -4.31
CA ASP A 88 6.08 -20.51 -3.28
C ASP A 88 5.48 -19.36 -2.47
N PHE A 89 4.54 -18.64 -3.09
CA PHE A 89 3.85 -17.51 -2.46
C PHE A 89 2.34 -17.68 -2.44
N GLU A 90 1.70 -16.91 -1.56
CA GLU A 90 0.26 -16.77 -1.48
C GLU A 90 -0.29 -16.27 -2.83
N THR A 91 -1.45 -16.81 -3.23
CA THR A 91 -2.04 -16.58 -4.56
C THR A 91 -2.13 -15.10 -4.95
N VAL A 92 -2.37 -14.21 -3.98
CA VAL A 92 -2.43 -12.75 -4.20
C VAL A 92 -1.15 -12.14 -4.79
N TYR A 93 0.03 -12.72 -4.54
CA TYR A 93 1.29 -12.20 -5.08
C TYR A 93 1.37 -12.33 -6.59
N TYR A 94 0.81 -13.39 -7.17
CA TYR A 94 0.76 -13.57 -8.62
C TYR A 94 -0.15 -12.55 -9.28
N TYR A 95 -1.31 -12.27 -8.67
CA TYR A 95 -2.21 -11.21 -9.15
C TYR A 95 -1.52 -9.84 -9.14
N ARG A 96 -0.91 -9.45 -8.01
CA ARG A 96 -0.24 -8.15 -7.89
C ARG A 96 0.92 -8.02 -8.86
N TYR A 97 1.67 -9.11 -9.06
CA TYR A 97 2.76 -9.13 -10.01
C TYR A 97 2.27 -9.01 -11.45
N ALA A 98 1.24 -9.77 -11.84
CA ALA A 98 0.59 -9.68 -13.15
C ALA A 98 0.12 -8.25 -13.45
N GLN A 99 -0.54 -7.61 -12.48
CA GLN A 99 -1.01 -6.23 -12.62
C GLN A 99 0.16 -5.23 -12.77
N SER A 100 1.25 -5.43 -12.02
CA SER A 100 2.44 -4.58 -12.10
C SER A 100 3.17 -4.72 -13.44
N LEU A 101 3.25 -5.93 -13.99
CA LEU A 101 3.91 -6.23 -15.27
C LEU A 101 3.28 -5.51 -16.47
N LYS A 102 1.99 -5.19 -16.41
CA LYS A 102 1.30 -4.38 -17.44
C LYS A 102 1.90 -2.98 -17.55
N SER A 103 2.34 -2.38 -16.44
CA SER A 103 2.92 -1.03 -16.41
C SER A 103 4.34 -0.96 -16.96
N VAL A 104 5.02 -2.10 -17.12
CA VAL A 104 6.35 -2.20 -17.74
C VAL A 104 6.30 -2.85 -19.13
N ASN A 105 5.11 -2.87 -19.76
CA ASN A 105 4.87 -3.43 -21.08
C ASN A 105 5.38 -4.87 -21.25
N ASN A 106 5.18 -5.72 -20.24
CA ASN A 106 5.50 -7.14 -20.29
C ASN A 106 4.23 -8.01 -20.25
N PRO A 107 3.39 -7.96 -21.31
CA PRO A 107 2.08 -8.62 -21.31
C PRO A 107 2.19 -10.14 -21.22
N LYS A 108 3.21 -10.74 -21.85
CA LYS A 108 3.40 -12.21 -21.84
C LYS A 108 3.57 -12.74 -20.42
N LYS A 109 4.45 -12.13 -19.62
CA LYS A 109 4.67 -12.54 -18.23
C LYS A 109 3.47 -12.17 -17.35
N ALA A 110 2.79 -11.06 -17.64
CA ALA A 110 1.58 -10.68 -16.93
C ALA A 110 0.48 -11.76 -17.07
N ASP A 111 0.26 -12.25 -18.29
CA ASP A 111 -0.73 -13.29 -18.57
C ASP A 111 -0.36 -14.63 -17.91
N GLU A 112 0.93 -14.99 -17.90
CA GLU A 112 1.43 -16.17 -17.21
C GLU A 112 1.14 -16.12 -15.70
N MET A 113 1.47 -15.01 -15.04
CA MET A 113 1.21 -14.83 -13.61
C MET A 113 -0.29 -14.80 -13.31
N MET A 114 -1.10 -14.19 -14.18
CA MET A 114 -2.55 -14.18 -14.03
C MET A 114 -3.16 -15.58 -14.17
N LYS A 115 -2.64 -16.40 -15.10
CA LYS A 115 -3.07 -17.79 -15.25
C LYS A 115 -2.80 -18.59 -13.97
N ILE A 116 -1.61 -18.46 -13.39
CA ILE A 116 -1.27 -19.13 -12.13
C ILE A 116 -2.17 -18.65 -10.99
N PHE A 117 -2.46 -17.35 -10.92
CA PHE A 117 -3.41 -16.81 -9.96
C PHE A 117 -4.79 -17.48 -10.08
N ILE A 118 -5.33 -17.60 -11.30
CA ILE A 118 -6.62 -18.24 -11.56
C ILE A 118 -6.60 -19.72 -11.18
N GLU A 119 -5.53 -20.44 -11.53
CA GLU A 119 -5.37 -21.86 -11.21
C GLU A 119 -5.30 -22.11 -9.70
N LYS A 120 -4.56 -21.29 -8.97
CA LYS A 120 -4.42 -21.37 -7.51
C LYS A 120 -5.63 -20.83 -6.73
N SER A 121 -6.58 -20.19 -7.39
CA SER A 121 -7.79 -19.61 -6.76
C SER A 121 -9.02 -20.52 -6.86
N LYS A 122 -8.88 -21.70 -7.48
CA LYS A 122 -9.90 -22.75 -7.52
C LYS A 122 -9.79 -23.65 -6.30
#